data_AF-W7KWI7-F1
#
_entry.id   AF-W7KWI7-F1
#
_cell.length_a   1.000
_cell.length_b   1.000
_cell.length_c   1.000
_cell.angle_alpha   90.00
_cell.angle_beta   90.00
_cell.angle_gamma   90.00
#
_symmetry.space_group_name_H-M   'P 1'
#
loop_
_entity.id
_entity.type
_entity.pdbx_description
1 polymer ?
#
loop_
_entity_poly.entity_id
_entity_poly.type
_entity_poly.pdbx_seq_one_letter_code
_entity_poly.pdbx_strand_id
1 'polypeptide(L)'
;MRIKSIIAEKDTVEFCYEGSSVKILVMDKELRIFEEIGYEVATGPIYSKIQLAVRGGNVYVISPFGENEVKDPSNILKGIMQLAELVKEKHKGLYEKIQRVIGTVPT
;
A
#
# COMPACT_ATOMS: atom_id res chain seq x y z
N MET A 1 -1.39 12.74 -8.17
CA MET A 1 -0.19 12.24 -7.44
C MET A 1 1.02 12.38 -8.36
N ARG A 2 2.13 12.98 -7.92
CA ARG A 2 3.38 13.03 -8.70
C ARG A 2 4.35 11.98 -8.15
N ILE A 3 4.47 10.84 -8.86
CA ILE A 3 5.34 9.74 -8.47
C ILE A 3 6.69 9.92 -9.16
N LYS A 4 7.79 9.94 -8.40
CA LYS A 4 9.14 10.07 -8.97
C LYS A 4 9.73 8.73 -9.42
N SER A 5 9.44 7.67 -8.69
CA SER A 5 9.90 6.30 -8.96
C SER A 5 8.87 5.31 -8.46
N ILE A 6 8.81 4.15 -9.12
CA ILE A 6 8.01 3.01 -8.70
C ILE A 6 8.85 1.74 -8.88
N ILE A 7 8.89 0.92 -7.83
CA ILE A 7 9.59 -0.36 -7.79
C ILE A 7 8.54 -1.38 -7.35
N ALA A 8 8.45 -2.50 -8.06
CA ALA A 8 7.52 -3.56 -7.73
C ALA A 8 8.26 -4.89 -7.62
N GLU A 9 7.92 -5.66 -6.59
CA GLU A 9 8.40 -7.02 -6.38
C GLU A 9 7.20 -7.98 -6.27
N LYS A 10 7.42 -9.20 -5.78
CA LYS A 10 6.39 -10.26 -5.77
C LYS A 10 5.12 -9.88 -5.01
N ASP A 11 5.29 -9.16 -3.90
CA ASP A 11 4.24 -8.85 -2.92
C ASP A 11 4.25 -7.38 -2.50
N THR A 12 5.05 -6.53 -3.15
CA THR A 12 5.28 -5.14 -2.73
C THR A 12 5.28 -4.17 -3.91
N VAL A 13 4.72 -2.98 -3.71
CA VAL A 13 4.93 -1.79 -4.54
C VAL A 13 5.54 -0.71 -3.66
N GLU A 14 6.70 -0.21 -4.04
CA GLU A 14 7.36 0.92 -3.41
C GLU A 14 7.35 2.12 -4.37
N PHE A 15 7.04 3.31 -3.86
CA PHE A 15 7.03 4.53 -4.65
C PHE A 15 7.47 5.73 -3.83
N CYS A 16 8.08 6.71 -4.49
CA CYS A 16 8.50 7.95 -3.85
C CYS A 16 7.39 9.02 -3.93
N TYR A 17 6.99 9.56 -2.78
CA TYR A 17 6.02 10.63 -2.63
C TYR A 17 6.56 11.71 -1.67
N GLU A 18 6.59 12.96 -2.12
CA GLU A 18 7.04 14.13 -1.32
C GLU A 18 8.42 13.99 -0.63
N GLY A 19 9.30 13.13 -1.17
CA GLY A 19 10.64 12.90 -0.63
C GLY A 19 10.73 11.69 0.30
N SER A 20 9.61 11.04 0.61
CA SER A 20 9.55 9.81 1.40
C SER A 20 9.38 8.58 0.50
N SER A 21 9.90 7.44 0.95
CA SER A 21 9.59 6.13 0.35
C SER A 21 8.35 5.54 1.01
N VAL A 22 7.33 5.24 0.20
CA VAL A 22 6.08 4.64 0.66
C VAL A 22 5.95 3.25 0.05
N LYS A 23 5.60 2.28 0.90
CA LYS A 23 5.48 0.87 0.53
C LYS A 23 4.04 0.40 0.70
N ILE A 24 3.54 -0.30 -0.31
CA ILE A 24 2.31 -1.09 -0.29
C ILE A 24 2.73 -2.55 -0.25
N LEU A 25 2.52 -3.22 0.88
CA LEU A 25 2.73 -4.65 1.06
C LEU A 25 1.41 -5.39 0.93
N VAL A 26 1.38 -6.41 0.10
CA VAL A 26 0.23 -7.29 -0.12
C VAL A 26 0.38 -8.53 0.74
N MET A 27 -0.55 -8.71 1.67
CA MET A 27 -0.73 -9.91 2.47
C MET A 27 -2.01 -10.62 2.00
N ASP A 28 -2.24 -11.87 2.42
CA ASP A 28 -3.31 -12.73 1.88
C ASP A 28 -4.69 -12.05 1.78
N LYS A 29 -5.10 -11.33 2.83
CA LYS A 29 -6.40 -10.63 2.90
C LYS A 29 -6.28 -9.15 3.27
N GLU A 30 -5.08 -8.59 3.21
CA GLU A 30 -4.80 -7.24 3.69
C GLU A 30 -3.74 -6.54 2.82
N LEU A 31 -3.94 -5.26 2.53
CA LEU A 31 -2.87 -4.39 2.06
C LEU A 31 -2.39 -3.55 3.22
N ARG A 32 -1.07 -3.42 3.38
CA ARG A 32 -0.44 -2.51 4.34
C ARG A 32 0.25 -1.39 3.59
N ILE A 33 -0.07 -0.16 3.92
CA ILE A 33 0.59 1.03 3.39
C ILE A 33 1.31 1.74 4.52
N PHE A 34 2.61 1.94 4.35
CA PHE A 34 3.44 2.59 5.35
C PHE A 34 4.62 3.29 4.69
N GLU A 35 5.05 4.38 5.31
CA GLU A 35 6.33 5.02 5.01
C GLU A 35 7.48 4.18 5.58
N GLU A 36 8.55 4.05 4.80
CA GLU A 36 9.85 3.58 5.27
C GLU A 36 10.65 4.78 5.81
N ILE A 37 10.93 4.75 7.11
CA ILE A 37 11.65 5.79 7.83
C ILE A 37 13.14 5.42 7.79
N GLY A 38 13.88 6.10 6.91
CA GLY A 38 15.33 5.95 6.78
C GLY A 38 16.08 6.58 7.96
N TYR A 39 16.18 5.87 9.07
CA TYR A 39 17.29 6.05 10.02
C TYR A 39 18.24 4.88 9.84
N GLU A 40 19.54 5.15 9.69
CA GLU A 40 20.57 4.12 9.78
C GLU A 40 20.57 3.57 11.22
N VAL A 41 19.81 2.50 11.43
CA VAL A 41 19.91 1.66 12.62
C VAL A 41 20.46 0.30 12.20
N ALA A 42 21.26 -0.31 13.06
CA ALA A 42 21.87 -1.62 12.80
C ALA A 42 20.86 -2.79 12.62
N THR A 43 19.55 -2.52 12.67
CA THR A 43 18.48 -3.52 12.74
C THR A 43 17.62 -3.61 11.47
N GLY A 44 17.95 -2.86 10.41
CA GLY A 44 17.23 -2.90 9.14
C GLY A 44 16.18 -1.77 9.00
N PRO A 45 15.33 -1.83 7.96
CA PRO A 45 14.39 -0.76 7.65
C PRO A 45 13.35 -0.59 8.75
N ILE A 46 13.12 0.67 9.16
CA ILE A 46 12.06 1.02 10.11
C ILE A 46 10.84 1.49 9.32
N TYR A 47 9.66 1.00 9.68
CA TYR A 47 8.40 1.48 9.11
C TYR A 47 7.65 2.38 10.09
N SER A 48 6.95 3.35 9.54
CA SER A 48 6.04 4.23 10.29
C SER A 48 5.07 3.42 11.17
N LYS A 49 4.87 3.92 12.39
CA LYS A 49 3.93 3.34 13.36
C LYS A 49 2.46 3.70 13.05
N ILE A 50 2.25 4.70 12.20
CA ILE A 50 0.95 5.06 11.64
C ILE A 50 0.91 4.46 10.24
N GLN A 51 -0.09 3.61 9.97
CA GLN A 51 -0.20 2.86 8.73
C GLN A 51 -1.64 2.86 8.25
N LEU A 52 -1.83 2.59 6.96
CA LEU A 52 -3.14 2.21 6.43
C LEU A 52 -3.19 0.69 6.24
N ALA A 53 -4.30 0.09 6.63
CA ALA A 53 -4.66 -1.27 6.24
C ALA A 53 -5.88 -1.25 5.32
N VAL A 54 -5.87 -2.06 4.26
CA VAL A 54 -7.04 -2.27 3.40
C VAL A 54 -7.49 -3.71 3.53
N ARG A 55 -8.75 -3.94 3.90
CA ARG A 55 -9.34 -5.28 4.04
C ARG A 55 -10.71 -5.30 3.39
N GLY A 56 -10.85 -6.03 2.27
CA GLY A 56 -12.12 -6.16 1.56
C GLY A 56 -12.71 -4.82 1.13
N GLY A 57 -11.86 -3.87 0.71
CA GLY A 57 -12.27 -2.52 0.30
C GLY A 57 -12.43 -1.51 1.44
N ASN A 58 -12.50 -1.94 2.70
CA ASN A 58 -12.49 -1.01 3.84
C ASN A 58 -11.06 -0.57 4.16
N VAL A 59 -10.88 0.68 4.58
CA VAL A 59 -9.56 1.24 4.94
C VAL A 59 -9.54 1.61 6.41
N TYR A 60 -8.46 1.24 7.07
CA TYR A 60 -8.25 1.49 8.49
C TYR A 60 -6.95 2.24 8.71
N VAL A 61 -6.95 3.24 9.59
CA VAL A 61 -5.74 3.84 10.14
C VAL A 61 -5.34 3.04 11.36
N ILE A 62 -4.11 2.52 11.34
CA ILE A 62 -3.53 1.76 12.45
C ILE A 62 -2.45 2.62 13.08
N SER A 63 -2.52 2.76 14.40
CA SER A 63 -1.61 3.59 15.19
C SER A 63 -1.30 2.92 16.53
N PRO A 64 -0.34 3.44 17.32
CA PRO A 64 -0.11 2.96 18.69
C PRO A 64 -1.34 3.06 19.62
N PHE A 65 -2.34 3.86 19.25
CA PHE A 65 -3.56 4.05 20.04
C PHE A 65 -4.71 3.14 19.62
N GLY A 66 -4.49 2.28 18.62
CA GLY A 66 -5.50 1.37 18.08
C GLY A 66 -5.78 1.59 16.60
N GLU A 67 -6.90 1.02 16.15
CA GLU A 67 -7.33 0.98 14.76
C GLU A 67 -8.64 1.74 14.60
N ASN A 68 -8.73 2.58 13.57
CA ASN A 68 -9.93 3.36 13.25
C ASN A 68 -10.28 3.22 11.77
N GLU A 69 -11.54 2.94 11.47
CA GLU A 69 -12.03 2.88 10.10
C GLU A 69 -12.15 4.28 9.48
N VAL A 70 -11.71 4.42 8.23
CA VAL A 70 -11.87 5.63 7.42
C VAL A 70 -13.24 5.60 6.75
N LYS A 71 -14.14 6.52 7.15
CA LYS A 71 -15.55 6.52 6.71
C LYS A 71 -15.76 6.70 5.20
N ASP A 72 -14.90 7.43 4.51
CA ASP A 72 -14.94 7.58 3.05
C ASP A 72 -13.56 7.26 2.44
N PRO A 73 -13.27 5.97 2.18
CA PRO A 73 -11.97 5.55 1.69
C PRO A 73 -11.78 5.70 0.18
N SER A 74 -12.77 6.24 -0.54
CA SER A 74 -12.87 6.19 -2.00
C SER A 74 -11.62 6.72 -2.71
N ASN A 75 -11.05 7.82 -2.22
CA ASN A 75 -9.85 8.42 -2.81
C ASN A 75 -8.58 7.59 -2.55
N ILE A 76 -8.51 6.94 -1.38
CA ILE A 76 -7.39 6.07 -1.01
C ILE A 76 -7.38 4.84 -1.93
N LEU A 77 -8.53 4.18 -2.08
CA LEU A 77 -8.67 3.01 -2.94
C LEU A 77 -8.37 3.35 -4.40
N LYS A 78 -8.85 4.49 -4.90
CA LYS A 78 -8.52 4.99 -6.24
C LYS A 78 -7.02 5.19 -6.42
N GLY A 79 -6.34 5.79 -5.44
CA GLY A 79 -4.89 5.99 -5.47
C GLY A 79 -4.11 4.68 -5.53
N ILE A 80 -4.51 3.69 -4.72
CA ILE A 80 -3.90 2.36 -4.72
C ILE A 80 -4.09 1.67 -6.07
N MET A 81 -5.31 1.71 -6.62
CA MET A 81 -5.60 1.11 -7.93
C MET A 81 -4.82 1.80 -9.06
N GLN A 82 -4.68 3.13 -9.02
CA GLN A 82 -3.84 3.86 -9.98
C GLN A 82 -2.39 3.38 -9.93
N LEU A 83 -1.83 3.16 -8.74
CA LEU A 83 -0.48 2.60 -8.59
C LEU A 83 -0.37 1.17 -9.13
N ALA A 84 -1.37 0.34 -8.84
CA ALA A 84 -1.40 -1.05 -9.30
C ALA A 84 -1.46 -1.15 -10.83
N GLU A 85 -2.25 -0.29 -11.49
CA GLU A 85 -2.33 -0.23 -12.96
C GLU A 85 -0.98 0.15 -13.60
N LEU A 86 -0.19 1.03 -12.95
CA LEU A 86 1.14 1.42 -13.46
C LEU A 86 2.14 0.27 -13.51
N VAL A 87 1.97 -0.77 -12.69
CA VAL A 87 2.89 -1.91 -12.61
C VAL A 87 2.34 -3.20 -13.23
N LYS A 88 1.08 -3.20 -13.67
CA LYS A 88 0.34 -4.36 -14.16
C LYS A 88 1.04 -5.12 -15.29
N GLU A 89 1.56 -4.41 -16.29
CA GLU A 89 2.21 -5.02 -17.47
C GLU A 89 3.45 -5.84 -17.09
N LYS A 90 4.18 -5.42 -16.06
CA LYS A 90 5.41 -6.09 -15.61
C LYS A 90 5.17 -7.05 -14.44
N HIS A 91 4.15 -6.79 -13.61
CA HIS A 91 3.86 -7.50 -12.38
C HIS A 91 2.37 -7.88 -12.26
N LYS A 92 1.85 -8.57 -13.28
CA LYS A 92 0.43 -8.97 -13.35
C LYS A 92 -0.07 -9.69 -12.09
N GLY A 93 0.73 -10.62 -11.54
CA GLY A 93 0.37 -11.34 -10.32
C GLY A 93 0.25 -10.44 -9.08
N LEU A 94 1.03 -9.37 -8.99
CA LEU A 94 0.91 -8.38 -7.91
C LEU A 94 -0.38 -7.57 -8.05
N TYR A 95 -0.67 -7.11 -9.27
CA TYR A 95 -1.91 -6.41 -9.60
C TYR A 95 -3.15 -7.23 -9.21
N GLU A 96 -3.20 -8.52 -9.59
CA GLU A 96 -4.31 -9.42 -9.28
C GLU A 96 -4.49 -9.61 -7.76
N LYS A 97 -3.39 -9.69 -6.99
CA LYS A 97 -3.48 -9.77 -5.52
C LYS A 97 -4.06 -8.49 -4.92
N ILE A 98 -3.62 -7.32 -5.39
CA ILE A 98 -4.14 -6.02 -4.94
C ILE A 98 -5.65 -5.92 -5.22
N GLN A 99 -6.09 -6.27 -6.44
CA GLN A 99 -7.51 -6.28 -6.79
C GLN A 99 -8.34 -7.21 -5.91
N ARG A 100 -7.82 -8.41 -5.63
CA ARG A 100 -8.48 -9.38 -4.77
C ARG A 100 -8.71 -8.83 -3.37
N VAL A 101 -7.71 -8.16 -2.78
CA VAL A 101 -7.83 -7.59 -1.43
C VAL A 101 -8.78 -6.40 -1.39
N ILE A 102 -8.77 -5.55 -2.42
CA ILE A 102 -9.69 -4.40 -2.52
C ILE A 102 -11.13 -4.86 -2.83
N GLY A 103 -11.31 -6.06 -3.37
CA GLY A 103 -12.63 -6.61 -3.68
C GLY A 103 -13.20 -6.13 -5.01
N THR A 104 -12.36 -5.67 -5.95
CA THR A 104 -12.79 -5.16 -7.27
C THR A 104 -13.03 -6.25 -8.32
N VAL A 105 -13.41 -7.46 -7.92
CA VAL A 105 -13.72 -8.55 -8.88
C VAL A 105 -15.18 -8.98 -8.75
N PRO A 106 -16.07 -8.61 -9.68
CA PRO A 106 -17.02 -9.56 -10.21
C PRO A 106 -16.21 -10.56 -11.08
N THR A 107 -16.35 -11.84 -10.78
CA THR A 107 -15.85 -12.93 -11.63
C THR A 107 -16.65 -13.00 -12.92
#